data_AF-A0A1F6CA97-F1
#
_entry.id   AF-A0A1F6CA97-F1
#
_cell.length_a   1.000
_cell.length_b   1.000
_cell.length_c   1.000
_cell.angle_alpha   90.00
_cell.angle_beta   90.00
_cell.angle_gamma   90.00
#
_symmetry.space_group_name_H-M   'P 1'
#
loop_
_entity.id
_entity.type
_entity.pdbx_description
1 polymer ?
#
loop_
_entity_poly.entity_id
_entity_poly.type
_entity_poly.pdbx_seq_one_letter_code
_entity_poly.pdbx_strand_id
1 'polypeptide(L)' 'MGLLKQEGGRWLRQVKHLTLDLSGIRFIDEGGVALLKRWSKEGVTLHGAPMFVRELMSGPPQAENEKPP' A
#
# COMPACT_ATOMS: atom_id res chain seq x y z
N MET A 1 -10.35 1.65 -11.52
CA MET A 1 -9.02 1.50 -10.89
C MET A 1 -8.62 2.85 -10.30
N GLY A 2 -8.17 2.88 -9.04
CA GLY A 2 -7.85 4.13 -8.36
C GLY A 2 -6.56 4.80 -8.86
N LEU A 3 -6.51 6.14 -8.79
CA LEU A 3 -5.42 7.00 -9.25
C LEU A 3 -4.04 6.55 -8.73
N LEU A 4 -3.96 6.18 -7.46
CA LEU A 4 -2.70 5.76 -6.83
C LEU A 4 -2.08 4.56 -7.57
N LYS A 5 -2.86 3.51 -7.84
CA LYS A 5 -2.39 2.30 -8.54
C LYS A 5 -1.85 2.61 -9.93
N GLN A 6 -2.51 3.51 -10.67
CA GLN A 6 -2.11 3.89 -12.02
C GLN A 6 -0.80 4.68 -12.00
N GLU A 7 -0.72 5.72 -11.17
CA GLU A 7 0.46 6.58 -11.12
C GLU A 7 1.66 5.86 -10.51
N GLY A 8 1.50 5.18 -9.37
CA GLY A 8 2.62 4.44 -8.77
C GLY A 8 3.10 3.28 -9.64
N GLY A 9 2.20 2.58 -10.34
CA GLY A 9 2.58 1.55 -11.32
C GLY A 9 3.30 2.12 -12.55
N ARG A 10 3.04 3.36 -12.93
CA ARG A 10 3.82 4.06 -13.96
C ARG A 10 5.22 4.38 -13.46
N TRP A 11 5.34 4.97 -12.27
CA TRP A 11 6.64 5.35 -11.70
C TRP A 11 7.52 4.14 -11.40
N LEU A 12 6.95 3.06 -10.84
CA LEU A 12 7.66 1.80 -10.58
C LEU A 12 8.35 1.19 -11.80
N ARG A 13 7.85 1.46 -13.02
CA ARG A 13 8.46 1.00 -14.27
C ARG A 13 9.59 1.91 -14.79
N GLN A 14 9.70 3.11 -14.25
CA GLN A 14 10.60 4.16 -14.75
C GLN A 14 11.75 4.45 -13.80
N VAL A 15 11.59 4.18 -12.51
CA VAL A 15 12.60 4.48 -11.49
C VAL A 15 13.08 3.21 -10.81
N LYS A 16 14.35 3.21 -10.37
CA LYS A 16 14.90 2.11 -9.58
C LYS A 16 14.29 2.06 -8.18
N HIS A 17 14.11 3.22 -7.54
CA HIS A 17 13.53 3.36 -6.20
C HIS A 17 12.40 4.39 -6.21
N LEU A 18 11.28 4.06 -5.57
CA LEU A 18 10.14 4.96 -5.39
C LEU A 18 9.90 5.19 -3.90
N THR A 19 9.77 6.45 -3.49
CA THR A 19 9.32 6.81 -2.14
C THR A 19 7.91 7.38 -2.23
N LEU A 20 6.98 6.81 -1.46
CA LEU A 20 5.62 7.30 -1.34
C LEU A 20 5.48 8.00 0.01
N ASP A 21 5.28 9.32 -0.03
CA ASP A 21 4.93 10.08 1.17
C ASP A 21 3.43 9.93 1.47
N LEU A 22 3.16 9.41 2.65
CA LEU A 22 1.82 9.20 3.20
C LEU A 22 1.48 10.24 4.26
N SER A 23 2.28 11.29 4.40
CA SER A 23 1.97 12.40 5.30
C SER A 23 0.60 13.00 4.96
N GLY A 24 -0.23 13.22 5.99
CA GLY A 24 -1.55 13.84 5.85
C GLY A 24 -2.69 12.92 5.39
N ILE A 25 -2.45 11.64 5.09
CA ILE A 25 -3.56 10.71 4.83
C ILE A 25 -4.40 10.52 6.09
N ARG A 26 -5.73 10.57 5.93
CA ARG A 26 -6.69 10.41 7.05
C ARG A 26 -7.43 9.08 6.99
N PHE A 27 -7.43 8.44 5.83
CA PHE A 27 -8.18 7.23 5.57
C PHE A 27 -7.46 6.41 4.49
N ILE A 28 -7.57 5.10 4.58
CA ILE A 28 -7.17 4.14 3.55
C ILE A 28 -8.12 2.95 3.63
N ASP A 29 -8.58 2.45 2.48
CA ASP A 29 -9.38 1.23 2.41
C ASP A 29 -8.50 -0.02 2.34
N GLU A 30 -9.12 -1.19 2.45
CA GLU A 30 -8.44 -2.49 2.38
C GLU A 30 -7.65 -2.66 1.06
N GLY A 31 -8.20 -2.16 -0.06
CA GLY A 31 -7.55 -2.21 -1.36
C GLY A 31 -6.27 -1.38 -1.40
N GLY A 32 -6.27 -0.22 -0.76
CA GLY A 32 -5.11 0.63 -0.57
C GLY A 32 -4.06 -0.04 0.31
N VAL A 33 -4.46 -0.65 1.43
CA VAL A 33 -3.53 -1.39 2.30
C VAL A 33 -2.88 -2.56 1.55
N ALA A 34 -3.67 -3.35 0.81
CA ALA A 34 -3.15 -4.45 0.01
C ALA A 34 -2.14 -3.97 -1.05
N LEU A 35 -2.42 -2.84 -1.69
CA LEU A 35 -1.51 -2.23 -2.65
C LEU A 35 -0.19 -1.79 -1.99
N LEU A 36 -0.26 -1.10 -0.85
CA LEU A 36 0.94 -0.67 -0.11
C LEU A 36 1.78 -1.86 0.37
N LYS A 37 1.15 -2.92 0.89
CA LYS A 37 1.84 -4.16 1.28
C LYS A 37 2.57 -4.80 0.11
N ARG A 38 1.94 -4.85 -1.06
CA ARG A 38 2.56 -5.37 -2.28
C ARG A 38 3.75 -4.50 -2.70
N TRP A 39 3.58 -3.19 -2.76
CA TRP A 39 4.63 -2.26 -3.19
C TRP A 39 5.82 -2.20 -2.24
N SER A 40 5.60 -2.36 -0.94
CA SER A 40 6.68 -2.49 0.04
C SER A 40 7.58 -3.70 -0.25
N LYS A 41 7.05 -4.78 -0.83
CA LYS A 41 7.84 -5.95 -1.26
C LYS A 41 8.54 -5.73 -2.60
N GLU A 42 8.03 -4.83 -3.44
CA GLU A 42 8.61 -4.46 -4.73
C GLU A 42 9.67 -3.35 -4.62
N GLY A 43 10.06 -2.96 -3.39
CA GLY A 43 11.11 -1.97 -3.14
C GLY A 43 10.64 -0.53 -3.00
N VAL A 44 9.33 -0.28 -2.88
CA VAL A 44 8.80 1.04 -2.56
C VAL A 44 9.03 1.35 -1.08
N THR A 45 9.59 2.53 -0.82
CA THR A 45 9.73 3.06 0.55
C THR A 45 8.50 3.88 0.92
N LEU A 46 7.88 3.58 2.06
CA LEU A 46 6.76 4.37 2.59
C LEU A 46 7.29 5.38 3.62
N HIS A 47 7.09 6.66 3.37
CA HIS A 47 7.48 7.76 4.26
C HIS A 47 6.24 8.42 4.88
N GLY A 48 6.39 9.03 6.06
CA GLY A 48 5.31 9.83 6.67
C GLY A 48 4.05 9.09 7.08
N ALA A 49 4.02 7.74 7.01
CA ALA A 49 2.83 6.94 7.29
C ALA A 49 2.29 7.20 8.72
N PRO A 50 1.03 7.62 8.88
CA PRO A 50 0.38 7.76 10.18
C PRO A 50 0.32 6.43 10.94
N MET A 51 0.18 6.49 12.27
CA MET A 51 0.14 5.30 13.14
C MET A 51 -0.88 4.26 12.68
N PHE A 52 -2.11 4.66 12.33
CA PHE A 52 -3.15 3.74 11.88
C PHE A 52 -2.74 2.95 10.62
N VAL A 53 -2.02 3.58 9.69
CA VAL A 53 -1.51 2.88 8.50
C VAL A 53 -0.39 1.92 8.87
N ARG A 54 0.51 2.31 9.78
CA ARG A 54 1.58 1.43 10.25
C ARG A 54 1.02 0.16 10.93
N GLU A 55 -0.05 0.31 11.71
CA GLU A 55 -0.74 -0.81 12.35
C GLU A 55 -1.37 -1.76 11.30
N LEU A 56 -2.10 -1.21 10.33
CA LEU A 56 -2.67 -1.99 9.22
C LEU A 56 -1.60 -2.71 8.38
N MET A 57 -0.43 -2.09 8.22
CA MET A 57 0.72 -2.66 7.50
C MET A 57 1.43 -3.76 8.30
N SER A 58 1.41 -3.69 9.63
CA SER A 58 2.07 -4.66 10.54
C SER A 58 1.19 -5.86 10.89
N GLY A 59 -0.13 -5.75 10.74
CA GLY A 59 -1.06 -6.84 10.96
C GLY A 59 -0.88 -7.99 9.94
N PRO A 60 -1.24 -9.23 10.32
CA PRO A 60 -1.11 -10.39 9.45
C PRO A 60 -1.77 -10.13 8.09
N PRO A 61 -1.28 -10.74 6.99
CA PRO A 61 -2.01 -10.73 5.74
C PRO A 61 -3.37 -11.34 6.04
N GLN A 62 -4.43 -10.52 6.01
CA GLN A 62 -5.78 -11.05 6.11
C GLN A 62 -5.96 -11.91 4.86
N ALA A 63 -5.98 -13.22 5.11
CA ALA A 63 -6.13 -14.24 4.10
C ALA A 63 -7.44 -13.97 3.34
N GLU A 64 -7.33 -14.03 2.03
CA GLU A 64 -8.46 -14.09 1.13
C GLU A 64 -9.37 -15.27 1.51
N ASN A 65 -10.66 -14.96 1.73
CA ASN A 65 -11.82 -15.84 1.51
C ASN A 65 -11.87 -17.20 2.25
N GLU A 66 -12.40 -17.21 3.47
CA GLU A 66 -13.30 -18.29 3.85
C GLU A 66 -14.68 -18.01 3.24
N LYS A 67 -14.96 -18.65 2.09
CA LYS A 67 -16.32 -18.86 1.63
C LYS A 67 -16.78 -20.21 2.22
N PRO A 68 -17.77 -20.25 3.13
CA PRO A 68 -18.26 -21.51 3.65
C PRO A 68 -19.12 -22.21 2.60
N PRO A 69 -18.96 -23.54 2.45
CA PRO A 69 -20.09 -24.46 2.38
C PRO A 69 -20.34 -25.14 3.72
#